data_AF-A0A2D6N7T8-F1
#
_entry.id   AF-A0A2D6N7T8-F1
#
_cell.length_a   1.000
_cell.length_b   1.000
_cell.length_c   1.000
_cell.angle_alpha   90.00
_cell.angle_beta   90.00
_cell.angle_gamma   90.00
#
_symmetry.space_group_name_H-M   'P 1'
#
loop_
_entity.id
_entity.type
_entity.pdbx_description
1 polymer ?
#
loop_
_entity_poly.entity_id
_entity_poly.type
_entity_poly.pdbx_seq_one_letter_code
_entity_poly.pdbx_strand_id
1 'polypeptide(L)' 'GISQGTYSRWKAKYGGLEVSEVRRLKQLEGENRRLKQLVAELALDKQALQDALGKDWTSPRRGGR' A
#
# COMPACT_ATOMS: atom_id res chain seq x y z
N GLY A 1 13.72 -35.54 -24.42
CA GLY A 1 13.71 -35.23 -22.97
C GLY A 1 14.97 -34.47 -22.60
N ILE A 2 14.90 -33.57 -21.62
CA ILE A 2 16.06 -32.80 -21.15
C ILE A 2 16.98 -33.71 -20.31
N SER A 3 18.29 -33.57 -20.46
CA SER A 3 19.26 -34.34 -19.67
C SER A 3 19.31 -33.86 -18.21
N GLN A 4 19.59 -34.77 -17.28
CA GLN A 4 19.72 -34.46 -15.85
C GLN A 4 20.77 -33.37 -15.58
N GLY A 5 21.89 -33.39 -16.30
CA GLY A 5 22.94 -32.36 -16.15
C GLY A 5 22.51 -30.97 -16.65
N THR A 6 21.63 -30.89 -17.64
CA THR A 6 21.03 -29.63 -18.09
C THR A 6 20.00 -29.12 -17.07
N TYR A 7 19.17 -30.01 -16.54
CA TYR A 7 18.21 -29.68 -15.48
C TYR A 7 18.88 -29.14 -14.20
N SER A 8 19.92 -29.81 -13.71
CA SER A 8 20.66 -29.38 -12.51
C SER A 8 21.31 -28.00 -12.67
N ARG A 9 21.85 -27.69 -13.86
CA ARG A 9 22.40 -26.36 -14.16
C ARG A 9 21.35 -25.26 -14.13
N TRP A 10 20.16 -25.53 -14.69
CA TRP A 10 19.06 -24.56 -14.67
C TRP A 10 18.51 -24.36 -13.26
N LYS A 11 18.36 -25.44 -12.49
CA LYS A 11 17.95 -25.37 -11.09
C LYS A 11 18.93 -24.58 -10.23
N ALA A 12 20.24 -24.78 -10.41
CA ALA A 12 21.26 -24.01 -9.70
C ALA A 12 21.25 -22.52 -10.09
N LYS A 13 21.07 -22.22 -11.38
CA LYS A 13 21.10 -20.84 -11.88
C LYS A 13 19.85 -20.03 -11.54
N TYR A 14 18.68 -20.64 -11.62
CA TYR A 14 17.39 -19.93 -11.53
C TYR A 14 16.56 -20.27 -10.29
N GLY A 15 16.82 -21.40 -9.62
CA GLY A 15 16.04 -21.83 -8.46
C GLY A 15 16.16 -20.89 -7.25
N GLY A 16 17.32 -20.25 -7.06
CA GLY A 16 17.49 -19.22 -6.03
C GLY A 16 16.86 -17.88 -6.41
N LEU A 17 16.83 -17.54 -7.70
CA LEU A 17 16.25 -16.31 -8.24
C LEU A 17 14.74 -16.28 -7.96
N GLU A 18 14.03 -17.34 -8.36
CA GLU A 18 12.60 -17.54 -8.12
C GLU A 18 12.22 -17.35 -6.64
N VAL A 19 12.97 -17.97 -5.72
CA VAL A 19 12.70 -17.85 -4.28
C VAL A 19 12.90 -16.42 -3.77
N SER A 20 13.93 -15.72 -4.27
CA SER A 20 14.19 -14.33 -3.88
C SER A 20 13.14 -13.36 -4.43
N GLU A 21 12.67 -13.57 -5.67
CA GLU A 21 11.62 -12.76 -6.29
C GLU A 21 10.28 -12.94 -5.56
N VAL A 22 9.92 -14.18 -5.21
CA VAL A 22 8.72 -14.46 -4.40
C VAL A 22 8.80 -13.81 -3.02
N ARG A 23 9.96 -13.82 -2.36
CA ARG A 23 10.14 -13.12 -1.07
C ARG A 23 9.96 -11.61 -1.22
N ARG A 24 10.55 -11.01 -2.25
CA ARG A 24 10.42 -9.58 -2.55
C ARG A 24 8.97 -9.20 -2.85
N LEU A 25 8.25 -10.02 -3.63
CA LEU A 25 6.83 -9.80 -3.92
C LEU A 25 5.99 -9.79 -2.64
N LYS A 26 6.16 -10.78 -1.76
CA LYS A 26 5.44 -10.82 -0.47
C LYS A 26 5.73 -9.61 0.41
N GLN A 27 6.97 -9.12 0.43
CA GLN A 27 7.32 -7.90 1.16
C GLN A 27 6.60 -6.69 0.58
N LEU A 28 6.65 -6.50 -0.75
CA LEU A 28 5.99 -5.39 -1.43
C LEU A 28 4.47 -5.42 -1.25
N GLU A 29 3.84 -6.60 -1.28
CA GLU A 29 2.42 -6.77 -0.99
C GLU A 29 2.07 -6.34 0.44
N GLY A 30 2.91 -6.70 1.41
CA GLY A 30 2.75 -6.29 2.81
C GLY A 30 2.89 -4.77 3.00
N GLU A 31 3.90 -4.18 2.39
CA GLU A 31 4.11 -2.73 2.40
C GLU A 31 2.96 -1.99 1.72
N ASN A 32 2.51 -2.46 0.55
CA ASN A 32 1.39 -1.87 -0.17
C ASN A 32 0.09 -1.91 0.66
N ARG A 33 -0.17 -3.03 1.35
CA ARG A 33 -1.32 -3.14 2.25
C ARG A 33 -1.26 -2.11 3.38
N ARG A 34 -0.11 -1.97 4.05
CA ARG A 34 0.08 -0.99 5.13
C ARG A 34 -0.09 0.44 4.62
N LEU A 35 0.49 0.76 3.47
CA LEU A 35 0.37 2.09 2.87
C LEU A 35 -1.08 2.42 2.49
N LYS A 36 -1.82 1.48 1.91
CA LYS A 36 -3.25 1.67 1.61
C LYS A 36 -4.07 1.95 2.86
N GLN A 37 -3.80 1.25 3.96
CA GLN A 37 -4.48 1.49 5.24
C GLN A 37 -4.20 2.90 5.76
N LEU A 38 -2.92 3.29 5.83
CA LEU A 38 -2.50 4.64 6.24
C LEU A 38 -3.15 5.73 5.39
N VAL A 39 -3.18 5.56 4.06
CA VAL A 39 -3.82 6.52 3.16
C VAL A 39 -5.32 6.63 3.42
N ALA A 40 -6.00 5.51 3.68
CA ALA A 40 -7.43 5.53 4.01
C ALA A 40 -7.69 6.26 5.34
N GLU A 41 -6.91 5.98 6.38
CA GLU A 41 -7.00 6.67 7.68
C GLU A 41 -6.77 8.18 7.53
N LEU A 42 -5.70 8.59 6.85
CA LEU A 42 -5.40 10.01 6.61
C LEU A 42 -6.47 10.70 5.76
N ALA A 43 -7.08 9.99 4.80
CA ALA A 43 -8.16 10.54 4.00
C ALA A 43 -9.42 10.80 4.84
N LEU A 44 -9.74 9.89 5.77
CA LEU A 44 -10.85 10.07 6.71
C LEU A 44 -10.59 11.25 7.65
N ASP A 45 -9.39 11.37 8.21
CA ASP A 45 -9.01 12.49 9.07
C ASP A 45 -9.11 13.82 8.33
N LYS A 46 -8.59 13.85 7.09
CA LYS A 46 -8.71 15.03 6.22
C LYS A 46 -10.16 15.42 6.00
N GLN A 47 -11.04 14.46 5.72
CA GLN A 47 -12.47 14.72 5.53
C GLN A 47 -13.10 15.28 6.80
N ALA A 48 -12.83 14.67 7.96
CA ALA A 48 -13.35 15.13 9.24
C ALA A 48 -12.90 16.57 9.56
N LEU A 49 -11.64 16.91 9.28
CA LEU A 49 -11.12 18.27 9.46
C LEU A 49 -11.79 19.27 8.51
N GLN A 50 -11.99 18.89 7.24
CA GLN A 50 -12.69 19.74 6.28
C GLN A 50 -14.14 19.98 6.68
N ASP A 51 -14.84 18.95 7.17
CA ASP A 51 -16.23 19.07 7.62
C ASP A 51 -16.35 19.94 8.88
N ALA A 52 -15.41 19.83 9.82
CA ALA A 52 -15.35 20.67 11.01
C ALA A 52 -15.14 22.15 10.64
N LEU A 53 -14.15 22.44 9.79
CA LEU A 53 -13.86 23.81 9.36
C LEU A 53 -14.96 24.40 8.45
N GLY A 54 -15.60 23.57 7.62
CA GLY A 54 -16.69 23.99 6.73
C GLY A 54 -17.99 24.36 7.48
N LYS A 55 -18.25 23.71 8.63
CA LYS A 55 -19.38 24.06 9.51
C LYS A 55 -19.19 25.41 10.21
N ASP A 56 -17.96 25.78 10.52
CA ASP A 56 -17.66 27.08 11.14
C ASP A 56 -17.81 28.26 10.17
N TRP A 57 -17.61 28.04 8.87
CA TRP A 57 -17.73 29.08 7.84
C TRP A 57 -19.18 29.40 7.44
N THR A 58 -20.11 28.45 7.59
CA THR A 58 -21.50 28.59 7.14
C THR A 58 -22.46 29.07 8.23
N SER A 59 -21.98 29.36 9.44
CA SER A 59 -22.78 30.03 10.46
C SER A 59 -22.78 31.54 10.17
N PRO A 60 -23.90 32.15 9.72
CA PRO A 60 -23.99 33.59 9.74
C PRO A 60 -23.90 33.96 11.21
N ARG A 61 -22.89 34.72 11.62
CA ARG A 61 -22.92 35.43 12.90
C ARG A 61 -24.26 36.15 12.93
N ARG A 62 -25.24 35.60 13.65
CA ARG A 62 -26.55 36.21 13.79
C ARG A 62 -26.28 37.58 14.40
N GLY A 63 -26.63 38.61 13.64
CA GLY A 63 -26.69 39.98 14.14
C GLY A 63 -27.42 39.99 15.48
N GLY A 64 -26.85 40.71 16.42
CA GLY A 64 -27.35 40.81 17.78
C GLY A 64 -26.91 42.10 18.44
N ARG A 65 -27.42 43.22 17.89
CA ARG A 65 -27.38 44.62 18.36
C ARG A 65 -26.01 45.29 18.46
#